data_AF-A0A1F7EZX8-F1
#
_entry.id   AF-A0A1F7EZX8-F1
#
_cell.length_a   1.000
_cell.length_b   1.000
_cell.length_c   1.000
_cell.angle_alpha   90.00
_cell.angle_beta   90.00
_cell.angle_gamma   90.00
#
_symmetry.space_group_name_H-M   'P 1'
#
loop_
_entity.id
_entity.type
_entity.pdbx_description
1 polymer ?
#
loop_
_entity_poly.entity_id
_entity_poly.type
_entity_poly.pdbx_seq_one_letter_code
_entity_poly.pdbx_strand_id
1 'polypeptide(L)'
;MLIDYIYSCCYIRVKKGFANLEALVKIKIGTILEGNVVQELKEFSAKRGRPISNIVQEAIVTYLHSGGAGSKQELRLAALKRLCSRPFNIPRDAWNEIMEEDFYEQ
;
A
#
# COMPACT_ATOMS: atom_id res chain seq x y z
N MET A 1 -17.28 -34.73 -7.96
CA MET A 1 -17.07 -33.31 -7.60
C MET A 1 -16.48 -33.26 -6.21
N LEU A 2 -15.15 -33.17 -6.11
CA LEU A 2 -14.42 -32.80 -4.91
C LEU A 2 -13.19 -32.06 -5.44
N ILE A 3 -13.13 -30.77 -5.16
CA ILE A 3 -12.13 -29.82 -5.66
C ILE A 3 -10.93 -29.94 -4.72
N ASP A 4 -9.85 -30.53 -5.23
CA ASP A 4 -8.55 -30.57 -4.56
C ASP A 4 -7.98 -29.15 -4.45
N TYR A 5 -8.10 -28.55 -3.27
CA TYR A 5 -7.36 -27.34 -2.89
C TYR A 5 -5.89 -27.71 -2.65
N ILE A 6 -5.08 -27.66 -3.71
CA ILE A 6 -3.62 -27.71 -3.60
C ILE A 6 -3.15 -26.34 -3.13
N TYR A 7 -3.03 -26.19 -1.80
CA TYR A 7 -2.25 -25.12 -1.20
C TYR A 7 -0.76 -25.33 -1.54
N SER A 8 -0.31 -24.76 -2.65
CA SER A 8 1.11 -24.72 -3.01
C SER A 8 1.81 -23.70 -2.12
N CYS A 9 2.54 -24.24 -1.14
CA CYS A 9 3.36 -23.53 -0.16
C CYS A 9 4.47 -22.73 -0.87
N CYS A 10 4.28 -21.43 -1.07
CA CYS A 10 5.29 -20.55 -1.63
C CYS A 10 6.34 -20.20 -0.55
N TYR A 11 7.40 -20.99 -0.46
CA TYR A 11 8.54 -20.74 0.44
C TYR A 11 9.39 -19.56 -0.07
N ILE A 12 9.24 -18.40 0.56
CA ILE A 12 10.20 -17.30 0.40
C ILE A 12 11.44 -17.63 1.23
N ARG A 13 12.50 -18.13 0.58
CA ARG A 13 13.79 -18.39 1.22
C ARG A 13 14.58 -17.09 1.38
N VAL A 14 14.28 -16.32 2.43
CA VAL A 14 15.09 -15.15 2.81
C VAL A 14 16.30 -15.63 3.63
N LYS A 15 17.51 -15.60 3.06
CA LYS A 15 18.74 -15.76 3.84
C LYS A 15 18.90 -14.51 4.72
N LYS A 16 18.67 -14.68 6.02
CA LYS A 16 18.71 -13.62 7.03
C LYS A 16 20.16 -13.27 7.36
N GLY A 17 20.59 -12.09 6.95
CA GLY A 17 21.77 -11.40 7.48
C GLY A 17 21.34 -10.00 7.89
N PHE A 18 20.82 -9.85 9.10
CA PHE A 18 20.54 -8.55 9.69
C PHE A 18 21.88 -7.95 10.13
N ALA A 19 22.42 -7.05 9.32
CA ALA A 19 23.46 -6.11 9.74
C ALA A 19 23.12 -4.74 9.15
N ASN A 20 23.05 -3.78 10.06
CA ASN A 20 22.71 -2.39 9.85
C ASN A 20 23.76 -1.74 8.93
N LEU A 21 23.44 -1.52 7.66
CA LEU A 21 24.22 -0.71 6.72
C LEU A 21 23.25 -0.09 5.72
N GLU A 22 22.59 0.98 6.17
CA GLU A 22 21.66 1.76 5.36
C GLU A 22 22.43 2.45 4.22
N ALA A 23 21.92 2.25 3.00
CA ALA A 23 22.44 2.67 1.69
C ALA A 23 23.42 1.71 0.99
N LEU A 24 22.94 1.15 -0.14
CA LEU A 24 23.64 0.42 -1.23
C LEU A 24 23.80 -1.11 -1.19
N VAL A 25 23.07 -1.86 -0.35
CA VAL A 25 22.99 -3.32 -0.54
C VAL A 25 21.87 -3.69 -1.53
N LYS A 26 22.23 -4.08 -2.76
CA LYS A 26 21.28 -4.67 -3.73
C LYS A 26 21.07 -6.14 -3.41
N ILE A 27 19.86 -6.50 -2.98
CA ILE A 27 19.48 -7.89 -2.70
C ILE A 27 18.75 -8.46 -3.93
N LYS A 28 19.25 -9.58 -4.47
CA LYS A 28 18.59 -10.29 -5.56
C LYS A 28 17.45 -11.14 -4.99
N ILE A 29 16.24 -10.87 -5.45
CA ILE A 29 15.04 -11.64 -5.11
C ILE A 29 14.60 -12.39 -6.38
N GLY A 30 14.50 -13.71 -6.29
CA GLY A 30 13.89 -14.54 -7.32
C GLY A 30 12.40 -14.67 -7.06
N THR A 31 11.57 -14.45 -8.08
CA THR A 31 10.11 -14.63 -8.00
C THR A 31 9.63 -15.42 -9.20
N ILE A 32 8.54 -16.18 -9.00
CA ILE A 32 7.81 -16.83 -10.08
C ILE A 32 6.63 -15.92 -10.40
N LEU A 33 6.45 -15.60 -11.68
CA LEU A 33 5.35 -14.79 -12.18
C LEU A 33 4.69 -15.55 -13.33
N GLU A 34 3.37 -15.37 -13.47
CA GLU A 34 2.62 -15.92 -14.58
C GLU A 34 3.13 -15.37 -15.92
N GLY A 35 3.11 -16.22 -16.96
CA GLY A 35 3.69 -15.90 -18.26
C GLY A 35 3.05 -14.68 -18.94
N ASN A 36 1.73 -14.54 -18.83
CA ASN A 36 0.98 -13.39 -19.33
C ASN A 36 1.38 -12.09 -18.63
N VAL A 37 1.57 -12.12 -17.30
CA VAL A 37 2.02 -10.96 -16.52
C VAL A 37 3.43 -10.54 -16.94
N VAL A 38 4.32 -11.51 -17.21
CA VAL A 38 5.66 -11.22 -17.71
C VAL A 38 5.61 -10.59 -19.10
N GLN A 39 4.69 -11.02 -19.97
CA GLN A 39 4.51 -10.43 -21.29
C GLN A 39 4.05 -8.97 -21.21
N GLU A 40 3.00 -8.69 -20.43
CA GLU A 40 2.52 -7.31 -20.21
C GLU A 40 3.61 -6.42 -19.61
N LEU A 41 4.39 -6.95 -18.68
CA LEU A 41 5.50 -6.22 -18.06
C LEU A 41 6.61 -5.89 -19.06
N LYS A 42 6.92 -6.78 -20.01
CA LYS A 42 7.88 -6.52 -21.10
C LYS A 42 7.37 -5.44 -22.04
N GLU A 43 6.10 -5.51 -22.42
CA GLU A 43 5.47 -4.50 -23.29
C GLU A 43 5.47 -3.12 -22.61
N PHE A 44 5.11 -3.07 -21.33
CA PHE A 44 5.12 -1.85 -20.54
C PHE A 44 6.54 -1.28 -20.39
N SER A 45 7.54 -2.15 -20.16
CA SER A 45 8.96 -1.79 -20.12
C SER A 45 9.46 -1.19 -21.43
N ALA A 46 9.12 -1.82 -22.56
CA ALA A 46 9.47 -1.33 -23.89
C ALA A 46 8.82 0.04 -24.18
N LYS A 47 7.52 0.20 -23.87
CA LYS A 47 6.79 1.46 -24.08
C LYS A 47 7.37 2.63 -23.27
N ARG A 48 7.83 2.38 -22.04
CA ARG A 48 8.40 3.43 -21.17
C ARG A 48 9.91 3.60 -21.30
N GLY A 49 10.61 2.74 -22.05
CA GLY A 49 12.07 2.77 -22.15
C GLY A 49 12.78 2.55 -20.81
N ARG A 50 12.15 1.86 -19.86
CA ARG A 50 12.68 1.62 -18.50
C ARG A 50 12.91 0.13 -18.29
N PRO A 51 13.97 -0.27 -17.57
CA PRO A 51 14.23 -1.68 -17.30
C PRO A 51 13.16 -2.27 -16.37
N ILE A 52 12.82 -3.54 -16.60
CA ILE A 52 11.84 -4.29 -15.82
C ILE A 52 12.15 -4.24 -14.32
N SER A 53 13.43 -4.31 -13.93
CA SER A 53 13.86 -4.22 -12.53
C SER A 53 13.36 -2.96 -11.84
N ASN A 54 13.40 -1.81 -12.51
CA ASN A 54 12.99 -0.54 -11.93
C ASN A 54 11.46 -0.47 -11.79
N ILE A 55 10.74 -1.00 -12.77
CA ILE A 55 9.27 -1.07 -12.74
C ILE A 55 8.81 -1.95 -11.58
N VAL A 56 9.42 -3.13 -11.42
CA VAL A 56 9.10 -4.05 -10.33
C VAL A 56 9.43 -3.43 -8.98
N GLN A 57 10.60 -2.80 -8.83
CA GLN A 57 10.97 -2.10 -7.59
C GLN A 57 9.97 -1.00 -7.23
N GLU A 58 9.60 -0.16 -8.19
CA GLU A 58 8.64 0.92 -8.00
C GLU A 58 7.25 0.39 -7.62
N ALA A 59 6.79 -0.67 -8.27
CA ALA A 59 5.53 -1.32 -7.94
C ALA A 59 5.52 -1.87 -6.51
N ILE A 60 6.61 -2.51 -6.08
CA ILE A 60 6.75 -3.03 -4.71
C ILE A 60 6.74 -1.89 -3.69
N VAL A 61 7.52 -0.82 -3.92
CA VAL A 61 7.55 0.35 -3.04
C VAL A 61 6.17 0.98 -2.94
N THR A 62 5.50 1.17 -4.08
CA THR A 62 4.14 1.73 -4.12
C THR A 62 3.16 0.86 -3.36
N TYR A 63 3.22 -0.47 -3.54
CA TYR A 63 2.36 -1.41 -2.82
C TYR A 63 2.59 -1.34 -1.30
N LEU A 64 3.84 -1.33 -0.85
CA LEU A 64 4.19 -1.23 0.57
C LEU A 64 3.78 0.12 1.18
N HIS A 65 4.01 1.23 0.48
CA HIS A 65 3.64 2.58 0.95
C HIS A 65 2.13 2.83 0.90
N SER A 66 1.40 2.17 0.00
CA SER A 66 -0.06 2.19 0.00
C SER A 66 -0.66 1.44 1.21
N GLY A 67 0.18 0.81 2.04
CA GLY A 67 -0.20 0.17 3.30
C GLY A 67 -0.74 -1.24 3.13
N GLY A 68 -0.57 -1.86 1.96
CA GLY A 68 -1.37 -3.00 1.54
C GLY A 68 -2.87 -2.63 1.50
N ALA A 69 -3.67 -3.32 0.70
CA ALA A 69 -5.07 -2.97 0.50
C ALA A 69 -5.96 -2.95 1.78
N GLY A 70 -5.45 -3.32 2.96
CA GLY A 70 -6.20 -3.35 4.23
C GLY A 70 -5.96 -2.17 5.16
N SER A 71 -4.71 -1.77 5.44
CA SER A 71 -4.42 -1.04 6.69
C SER A 71 -4.99 0.39 6.74
N LYS A 72 -4.87 1.16 5.65
CA LYS A 72 -5.25 2.58 5.68
C LYS A 72 -6.77 2.78 5.66
N GLN A 73 -7.50 1.90 4.98
CA GLN A 73 -8.96 1.97 4.91
C GLN A 73 -9.59 1.50 6.23
N GLU A 74 -9.06 0.43 6.83
CA GLU A 74 -9.50 -0.06 8.15
C GLU A 74 -9.24 0.97 9.25
N LEU A 75 -8.08 1.64 9.24
CA LEU A 75 -7.77 2.71 10.19
C LEU A 75 -8.71 3.91 10.05
N ARG A 76 -9.07 4.29 8.82
CA ARG A 76 -10.06 5.36 8.56
C ARG A 76 -11.45 4.99 9.04
N LEU A 77 -11.90 3.77 8.76
CA LEU A 77 -13.19 3.27 9.24
C LEU A 77 -13.24 3.19 10.77
N ALA A 78 -12.15 2.75 11.40
CA ALA A 78 -12.04 2.72 12.85
C ALA A 78 -12.05 4.13 13.46
N ALA A 79 -11.38 5.10 12.83
CA ALA A 79 -11.40 6.50 13.25
C ALA A 79 -12.81 7.11 13.12
N LEU A 80 -13.50 6.87 11.99
CA LEU A 80 -14.88 7.32 11.77
C LEU A 80 -15.85 6.69 12.78
N LYS A 81 -15.71 5.40 13.08
CA LYS A 81 -16.53 4.73 14.09
C LYS A 81 -16.31 5.34 15.47
N ARG A 82 -15.07 5.64 15.86
CA ARG A 82 -14.77 6.35 17.12
C ARG A 82 -15.40 7.74 17.13
N LEU A 83 -15.24 8.50 16.04
CA LEU A 83 -15.82 9.83 15.87
C LEU A 83 -17.34 9.81 16.04
N CYS A 84 -18.04 8.88 15.37
CA CYS A 84 -19.51 8.82 15.38
C CYS A 84 -20.09 8.11 16.61
N SER A 85 -19.27 7.39 17.39
CA SER A 85 -19.75 6.61 18.56
C SER A 85 -20.05 7.44 19.80
N ARG A 86 -19.62 8.71 19.85
CA ARG A 86 -19.87 9.61 20.98
C ARG A 86 -20.49 10.90 20.45
N PRO A 87 -21.58 11.41 21.06
CA PRO A 87 -22.05 12.74 20.74
C PRO A 87 -20.95 13.75 21.09
N PHE A 88 -20.56 14.56 20.10
CA PHE A 88 -19.66 15.67 20.33
C PHE A 88 -20.36 16.67 21.24
N ASN A 89 -19.80 16.90 22.43
CA ASN A 89 -20.31 17.90 23.36
C ASN A 89 -19.71 19.27 23.01
N ILE A 90 -19.79 19.66 21.74
CA ILE A 90 -19.35 20.97 21.28
C ILE A 90 -20.50 21.94 21.57
N PRO A 91 -20.28 22.99 22.40
CA PRO A 91 -21.29 24.00 22.62
C PRO A 91 -21.58 24.74 21.31
N ARG A 92 -22.84 25.12 21.11
CA ARG A 92 -23.30 25.74 19.85
C ARG A 92 -22.51 26.98 19.47
N ASP A 93 -22.04 27.74 20.45
CA ASP A 93 -21.25 28.95 20.23
C ASP A 93 -19.88 28.64 19.61
N ALA A 94 -19.18 27.62 20.12
CA ALA A 94 -17.92 27.16 19.54
C ALA A 94 -18.09 26.53 18.15
N TRP A 95 -19.25 25.92 17.88
CA TRP A 95 -19.58 25.43 16.55
C TRP A 95 -19.77 26.56 15.54
N ASN A 96 -20.46 27.63 15.96
CA ASN A 96 -20.69 28.80 15.12
C ASN A 96 -19.38 29.55 14.85
N GLU A 97 -18.52 29.71 15.85
CA GLU A 97 -17.19 30.33 15.70
C GLU A 97 -16.34 29.60 14.65
N ILE A 98 -16.26 28.26 14.71
CA ILE A 98 -15.54 27.44 13.71
C ILE A 98 -16.13 27.61 12.30
N MET A 99 -17.45 27.73 12.18
CA MET A 99 -18.12 27.86 10.87
C MET A 99 -18.07 29.30 10.32
N GLU A 100 -17.92 30.31 11.20
CA GLU A 100 -17.80 31.72 10.82
C GLU A 100 -16.37 32.10 10.41
N GLU A 101 -15.34 31.44 10.94
CA GLU A 101 -13.94 31.67 10.54
C GLU A 101 -13.67 31.36 9.04
N ASP A 102 -14.44 30.47 8.41
CA ASP A 102 -14.31 30.11 6.99
C ASP A 102 -14.92 31.14 6.01
N PHE A 103 -15.51 32.24 6.49
CA PHE A 103 -16.17 33.26 5.63
C PHE A 103 -15.29 34.45 5.22
N TYR A 104 -14.04 34.53 5.67
CA TYR A 104 -13.20 35.74 5.47
C TYR A 104 -12.20 35.72 4.30
N GLU A 105 -12.33 34.79 3.35
CA GLU A 105 -11.60 34.85 2.06
C GLU A 105 -12.52 34.75 0.83
N GLN A 106 -13.32 35.80 0.59
CA GLN A 106 -13.92 36.10 -0.73
C GLN A 106 -13.74 37.57 -1.11
#